data_AF-A0A7V7WGW2-F1
#
_entry.id   AF-A0A7V7WGW2-F1
#
_cell.length_a   1.000
_cell.length_b   1.000
_cell.length_c   1.000
_cell.angle_alpha   90.00
_cell.angle_beta   90.00
_cell.angle_gamma   90.00
#
_symmetry.space_group_name_H-M   'P 1'
#
loop_
_entity.id
_entity.type
_entity.pdbx_description
1 polymer ?
#
loop_
_entity_poly.entity_id
_entity_poly.type
_entity_poly.pdbx_seq_one_letter_code
_entity_poly.pdbx_strand_id
1 'polypeptide(L)' 'MNLGEVLLHALKAHGAQEVFGLPGDFALPFFKVLEESAILP' A
#
# COMPACT_ATOMS: atom_id res chain seq x y z
N MET A 1 -12.41 1.75 4.91
CA MET A 1 -11.15 2.49 4.76
C MET A 1 -10.29 2.28 6.00
N ASN A 2 -9.28 1.42 5.91
CA ASN A 2 -8.29 1.22 6.97
C ASN A 2 -7.10 2.19 6.79
N LEU A 3 -6.21 2.31 7.79
CA LEU A 3 -5.06 3.23 7.71
C LEU A 3 -4.14 2.93 6.51
N GLY A 4 -3.96 1.66 6.16
CA GLY A 4 -3.18 1.27 4.98
C GLY A 4 -3.78 1.80 3.68
N GLU A 5 -5.09 1.63 3.48
CA GLU A 5 -5.80 2.16 2.30
C GLU A 5 -5.72 3.69 2.22
N VAL A 6 -5.83 4.40 3.35
CA VAL A 6 -5.67 5.86 3.40
C VAL A 6 -4.28 6.26 2.92
N LEU A 7 -3.26 5.58 3.40
CA LEU A 7 -1.87 5.84 2.97
C LEU A 7 -1.69 5.58 1.47
N LEU A 8 -2.23 4.48 0.93
CA LEU A 8 -2.13 4.17 -0.49
C LEU A 8 -2.82 5.21 -1.37
N HIS A 9 -4.02 5.65 -0.99
CA HIS A 9 -4.70 6.74 -1.68
C HIS A 9 -3.91 8.05 -1.62
N ALA A 10 -3.33 8.39 -0.46
CA ALA A 10 -2.51 9.58 -0.31
C ALA A 10 -1.25 9.52 -1.19
N LEU A 11 -0.55 8.39 -1.23
CA LEU A 11 0.62 8.17 -2.09
C LEU A 11 0.26 8.30 -3.57
N LYS A 12 -0.83 7.66 -4.01
CA LYS A 12 -1.33 7.77 -5.39
C LYS A 12 -1.70 9.22 -5.75
N ALA A 13 -2.39 9.93 -4.85
CA ALA A 13 -2.73 11.34 -5.03
C ALA A 13 -1.48 12.23 -5.11
N HIS A 14 -0.38 11.82 -4.47
CA HIS A 14 0.92 12.47 -4.56
C HIS A 14 1.76 12.07 -5.78
N GLY A 15 1.22 11.24 -6.68
CA GLY A 15 1.87 10.85 -7.93
C GLY A 15 2.69 9.56 -7.86
N ALA A 16 2.59 8.78 -6.78
CA ALA A 16 3.15 7.43 -6.77
C ALA A 16 2.46 6.57 -7.85
N GLN A 17 3.26 5.80 -8.59
CA GLN A 17 2.76 4.98 -9.70
C GLN A 17 2.86 3.48 -9.42
N GLU A 18 3.76 3.06 -8.53
CA GLU A 18 4.04 1.64 -8.23
C GLU A 18 4.69 1.55 -6.84
N VAL A 19 4.48 0.44 -6.13
CA VAL A 19 5.08 0.18 -4.81
C VAL A 19 5.95 -1.06 -4.86
N PHE A 20 7.22 -0.89 -4.49
CA PHE A 20 8.18 -2.00 -4.35
C PHE A 20 8.58 -2.17 -2.89
N GLY A 21 8.82 -3.41 -2.46
CA GLY A 21 9.32 -3.66 -1.11
C GLY A 21 9.71 -5.10 -0.86
N LEU A 22 10.39 -5.32 0.27
CA LEU A 22 10.72 -6.65 0.79
C LEU A 22 9.83 -6.93 2.00
N PRO A 23 9.19 -8.11 2.06
CA PRO A 23 8.32 -8.44 3.18
C PRO A 23 9.13 -8.64 4.47
N GLY A 24 8.55 -8.21 5.59
CA GLY A 24 9.05 -8.45 6.94
C GLY A 24 7.91 -8.35 7.95
N ASP A 25 8.05 -8.98 9.11
CA ASP A 25 6.94 -9.24 10.05
C ASP A 25 6.06 -8.01 10.36
N PHE A 26 6.69 -6.85 10.54
CA PHE A 26 5.97 -5.60 10.83
C PHE A 26 5.27 -4.98 9.62
N ALA A 27 5.73 -5.27 8.41
CA ALA A 27 5.15 -4.75 7.18
C ALA A 27 4.16 -5.72 6.53
N LEU A 28 4.20 -7.01 6.86
CA LEU A 28 3.33 -8.05 6.28
C LEU A 28 1.84 -7.68 6.26
N PRO A 29 1.24 -7.12 7.35
CA PRO A 29 -0.16 -6.69 7.29
C PRO A 29 -0.43 -5.59 6.26
N PHE A 30 0.54 -4.72 6.00
CA PHE A 30 0.42 -3.66 5.00
C PHE A 30 0.59 -4.19 3.56
N PHE A 31 1.47 -5.17 3.35
CA PHE A 31 1.58 -5.88 2.05
C PHE A 31 0.26 -6.56 1.66
N LYS A 32 -0.44 -7.15 2.64
CA LYS A 32 -1.78 -7.70 2.40
C LYS A 32 -2.77 -6.63 1.91
N VAL A 33 -2.76 -5.44 2.53
CA VAL A 33 -3.62 -4.33 2.11
C VAL A 33 -3.25 -3.80 0.72
N LEU A 34 -1.95 -3.72 0.41
CA LEU A 34 -1.45 -3.38 -0.94
C LEU A 34 -2.04 -4.32 -2.00
N GLU A 35 -1.91 -5.63 -1.80
CA GLU A 35 -2.42 -6.65 -2.74
C GLU A 35 -3.95 -6.63 -2.86
N GLU A 36 -4.68 -6.61 -1.73
CA GLU A 36 -6.15 -6.69 -1.74
C GLU A 36 -6.83 -5.42 -2.28
N SER A 37 -6.22 -4.26 -2.08
CA SER A 37 -6.82 -2.97 -2.47
C SER A 37 -6.61 -2.62 -3.95
N ALA A 38 -5.55 -3.13 -4.58
CA ALA A 38 -5.17 -2.84 -5.97
C ALA A 38 -5.13 -1.33 -6.32
N ILE A 39 -4.83 -0.47 -5.34
CA ILE A 39 -4.81 1.00 -5.51
C ILE A 39 -3.58 1.43 -6.31
N LEU A 40 -2.42 0.85 -5.96
CA LEU A 40 -1.14 1.00 -6.64
C LEU A 40 -0.67 -0.39 -7.07
N PRO A 41 -0.13 -0.54 -8.29
CA PRO A 41 0.50 -1.77 -8.72
C PRO A 41 1.76 -2.08 -7.91
#